data_AF-A0A2M8W2Z9-F1
#
_entry.id   AF-A0A2M8W2Z9-F1
#
_cell.length_a   1.000
_cell.length_b   1.000
_cell.length_c   1.000
_cell.angle_alpha   90.00
_cell.angle_beta   90.00
_cell.angle_gamma   90.00
#
_symmetry.space_group_name_H-M   'P 1'
#
loop_
_entity.id
_entity.type
_entity.pdbx_description
1 polymer ?
#
loop_
_entity_poly.entity_id
_entity_poly.type
_entity_poly.pdbx_seq_one_letter_code
_entity_poly.pdbx_strand_id
1 'polypeptide(L)'
;MTDKKIARMPKAYDAFGPLFAQMDAPLVRVIGGVLRALPARLETAGIFDNQPVGDFVGYDGLENQGALSQLLETEWLLRELDPDDFVRRIAEGEVLFRKRNFQDAGKRNTLAVILDSGPWMLGRNRLVGLAALFHLAVRAERMKADLVWIVPGSQDRGWREGLSRKTIQRYLSQIVQKPLEQDKIDDVLARLDVSGRLDCWYVGSHQTAHMAAHPDVAGAMIVRSHHGATQTNTAEIAIKHRNRTLGRAEITFEDDNTCVTALRRPFKPEVRAKRPSSARAGDDGVLTTSPFQTGWLFDRLNQAAQIHTDEGVLWQPLLPSQHATGIWLPVKGDDVLLGLQVDAKKRLSAMIATPSKPNKQGPQLCETALYEVDLSRGSTAPKARARGVVTIDPLRFAGHPVGNLHVSPQVSIVRNDGTRNIFEITDEGRLNGPRRVDHRVLLTNETYRVQIERSARPKIEVISINRDNLMMHAPLINADRHLTKAPRHVLYAPHTKVVAMSFDGQDYEVYGLGKPFNQTIPDGLTLLYLDNASQALAWNAEHAELIRLSFHQGKIRQNAVKQYHGPRTQVPRHCAMTGVTIALQTDENGRPEYVVPIHAKKGWRNVTPLKINDAIERARTVWLDS
;
A
#
# COMPACT_ATOMS: atom_id res chain seq x y z
N MET A 1 -10.86 9.36 28.77
CA MET A 1 -10.30 8.05 28.35
C MET A 1 -8.82 8.06 28.65
N THR A 2 -8.44 7.33 29.68
CA THR A 2 -7.12 7.36 30.32
C THR A 2 -6.02 6.82 29.42
N ASP A 3 -4.97 7.62 29.32
CA ASP A 3 -3.66 7.32 28.77
C ASP A 3 -3.14 5.99 29.36
N LYS A 4 -3.35 4.87 28.64
CA LYS A 4 -2.76 3.58 29.00
C LYS A 4 -1.26 3.78 28.91
N LYS A 5 -0.58 3.94 30.07
CA LYS A 5 0.88 3.97 30.21
C LYS A 5 1.49 3.07 29.15
N ILE A 6 2.20 3.64 28.17
CA ILE A 6 2.93 2.87 27.17
C ILE A 6 3.78 1.88 27.94
N ALA A 7 3.42 0.60 27.87
CA ALA A 7 4.04 -0.43 28.67
C ALA A 7 5.53 -0.49 28.31
N ARG A 8 6.38 -0.14 29.28
CA ARG A 8 7.84 -0.07 29.13
C ARG A 8 8.38 -1.33 28.45
N MET A 9 9.32 -1.17 27.53
CA MET A 9 9.98 -2.29 26.87
C MET A 9 10.67 -3.20 27.90
N PRO A 10 10.76 -4.52 27.67
CA PRO A 10 11.49 -5.40 28.57
C PRO A 10 12.96 -4.98 28.65
N LYS A 11 13.56 -5.04 29.85
CA LYS A 11 14.94 -4.58 30.10
C LYS A 11 15.99 -5.25 29.20
N ALA A 12 15.73 -6.47 28.76
CA ALA A 12 16.62 -7.20 27.85
C ALA A 12 16.87 -6.47 26.51
N TYR A 13 16.03 -5.50 26.15
CA TYR A 13 16.11 -4.74 24.89
C TYR A 13 16.56 -3.29 25.08
N ASP A 14 17.08 -2.93 26.26
CA ASP A 14 17.45 -1.53 26.59
C ASP A 14 18.49 -0.95 25.60
N ALA A 15 19.35 -1.78 25.00
CA ALA A 15 20.31 -1.38 23.96
C ALA A 15 19.62 -0.72 22.74
N PHE A 16 18.38 -1.11 22.43
CA PHE A 16 17.59 -0.54 21.33
C PHE A 16 16.72 0.65 21.76
N GLY A 17 16.86 1.15 23.00
CA GLY A 17 16.13 2.29 23.54
C GLY A 17 16.09 3.52 22.60
N PRO A 18 17.23 3.98 22.04
CA PRO A 18 17.24 5.09 21.09
C PRO A 18 16.42 4.83 19.82
N LEU A 19 16.35 3.58 19.36
CA LEU A 19 15.58 3.19 18.17
C LEU A 19 14.08 3.11 18.50
N PHE A 20 13.72 2.54 19.66
CA PHE A 20 12.34 2.52 20.14
C PHE A 20 11.78 3.92 20.40
N ALA A 21 12.60 4.86 20.86
CA ALA A 21 12.19 6.25 21.08
C ALA A 21 11.73 6.94 19.78
N GLN A 22 12.28 6.54 18.63
CA GLN A 22 11.93 7.05 17.31
C GLN A 22 10.66 6.40 16.73
N MET A 23 10.27 5.23 17.22
CA MET A 23 9.08 4.52 16.76
C MET A 23 7.80 5.23 17.19
N ASP A 24 6.74 5.06 16.40
CA ASP A 24 5.41 5.56 16.76
C ASP A 24 4.78 4.68 17.85
N ALA A 25 3.88 5.26 18.65
CA ALA A 25 3.28 4.59 19.80
C ALA A 25 2.57 3.25 19.47
N PRO A 26 1.84 3.12 18.35
CA PRO A 26 1.24 1.85 17.96
C PRO A 26 2.27 0.73 17.75
N LEU A 27 3.40 1.04 17.11
CA LEU A 27 4.45 0.04 16.87
C LEU A 27 5.12 -0.39 18.18
N VAL A 28 5.47 0.57 19.05
CA VAL A 28 6.07 0.31 20.37
C VAL A 28 5.16 -0.60 21.20
N ARG A 29 3.83 -0.33 21.21
CA ARG A 29 2.87 -1.17 21.94
C ARG A 29 2.82 -2.60 21.43
N VAL A 30 2.65 -2.77 20.11
CA VAL A 30 2.53 -4.12 19.52
C VAL A 30 3.82 -4.91 19.70
N ILE A 31 4.97 -4.32 19.33
CA ILE A 31 6.26 -5.00 19.46
C ILE A 31 6.58 -5.28 20.93
N GLY A 32 6.30 -4.35 21.85
CA GLY A 32 6.50 -4.59 23.28
C GLY A 32 5.65 -5.73 23.83
N GLY A 33 4.43 -5.92 23.34
CA GLY A 33 3.60 -7.09 23.65
C GLY A 33 4.22 -8.38 23.17
N VAL A 34 4.65 -8.43 21.91
CA VAL A 34 5.29 -9.62 21.31
C VAL A 34 6.61 -9.97 21.99
N LEU A 35 7.48 -8.98 22.24
CA LEU A 35 8.78 -9.19 22.89
C LEU A 35 8.65 -9.71 24.32
N ARG A 36 7.56 -9.37 25.04
CA ARG A 36 7.27 -9.93 26.37
C ARG A 36 6.82 -11.38 26.32
N ALA A 37 6.11 -11.77 25.26
CA ALA A 37 5.66 -13.14 25.07
C ALA A 37 6.80 -14.07 24.63
N LEU A 38 7.80 -13.54 23.92
CA LEU A 38 8.98 -14.31 23.55
C LEU A 38 9.68 -14.84 24.82
N PRO A 39 9.95 -16.15 24.93
CA PRO A 39 10.45 -16.72 26.16
C PRO A 39 11.83 -16.14 26.47
N ALA A 40 12.04 -15.69 27.72
CA ALA A 40 13.38 -15.43 28.24
C ALA A 40 14.28 -16.68 28.14
N ARG A 41 13.70 -17.88 28.02
CA ARG A 41 14.38 -19.19 28.03
C ARG A 41 15.28 -19.51 26.83
N LEU A 42 15.36 -18.66 25.81
CA LEU A 42 16.52 -18.70 24.90
C LEU A 42 17.84 -18.42 25.65
N GLU A 43 17.75 -17.89 26.88
CA GLU A 43 18.87 -17.69 27.79
C GLU A 43 19.34 -18.95 28.52
N THR A 44 18.46 -19.95 28.71
CA THR A 44 18.72 -21.11 29.59
C THR A 44 19.13 -22.36 28.84
N ALA A 45 18.86 -22.44 27.54
CA ALA A 45 19.56 -23.42 26.71
C ALA A 45 20.98 -22.87 26.53
N GLY A 46 22.00 -23.54 27.05
CA GLY A 46 23.43 -23.18 26.96
C GLY A 46 23.95 -23.05 25.52
N ILE A 47 23.42 -22.09 24.77
CA ILE A 47 23.67 -21.78 23.36
C ILE A 47 24.36 -20.41 23.26
N PHE A 48 24.99 -19.96 24.35
CA PHE A 48 25.94 -18.87 24.39
C PHE A 48 27.36 -19.38 24.54
N ASP A 49 27.66 -20.57 24.00
CA ASP A 49 29.05 -20.86 23.73
C ASP A 49 29.48 -19.85 22.67
N ASN A 50 30.16 -18.82 23.14
CA ASN A 50 31.09 -18.04 22.35
C ASN A 50 32.20 -19.02 21.94
N GLN A 51 31.88 -19.96 21.04
CA GLN A 51 32.83 -20.95 20.60
C GLN A 51 33.87 -20.17 19.81
N PRO A 52 35.12 -20.15 20.29
CA PRO A 52 36.19 -19.40 19.65
C PRO A 52 36.36 -19.85 18.19
N VAL A 53 36.74 -18.88 17.36
CA VAL A 53 36.89 -19.04 15.90
C VAL A 53 38.30 -19.50 15.56
N GLY A 54 38.40 -20.39 14.57
CA GLY A 54 39.66 -20.92 14.04
C GLY A 54 39.87 -22.38 14.39
N ASP A 55 40.99 -22.94 13.92
CA ASP A 55 41.41 -24.27 14.34
C ASP A 55 41.90 -24.25 15.78
N PHE A 56 41.64 -25.33 16.51
CA PHE A 56 42.14 -25.50 17.87
C PHE A 56 43.67 -25.62 17.84
N VAL A 57 44.36 -24.65 18.43
CA VAL A 57 45.83 -24.59 18.43
C VAL A 57 46.40 -25.25 19.68
N GLY A 58 45.66 -25.24 20.79
CA GLY A 58 46.12 -25.78 22.07
C GLY A 58 45.41 -25.14 23.25
N TYR A 59 45.99 -25.23 24.44
CA TYR A 59 45.48 -24.53 25.64
C TYR A 59 46.42 -23.37 25.99
N ASP A 60 45.86 -22.21 26.33
CA ASP A 60 46.63 -20.98 26.66
C ASP A 60 46.07 -20.31 27.93
N GLY A 61 46.20 -21.04 29.05
CA GLY A 61 45.83 -20.56 30.37
C GLY A 61 44.63 -21.28 30.99
N LEU A 62 44.04 -20.64 32.01
CA LEU A 62 42.94 -21.15 32.81
C LEU A 62 41.76 -20.17 32.80
N GLU A 63 40.56 -20.71 32.99
CA GLU A 63 39.32 -19.94 33.08
C GLU A 63 38.36 -20.57 34.10
N ASN A 64 37.42 -19.79 34.63
CA ASN A 64 36.52 -20.24 35.70
C ASN A 64 35.21 -20.88 35.17
N GLN A 65 35.12 -21.07 33.85
CA GLN A 65 33.95 -21.65 33.18
C GLN A 65 34.40 -22.50 32.01
N GLY A 66 33.84 -23.71 31.85
CA GLY A 66 34.18 -24.58 30.73
C GLY A 66 33.40 -25.88 30.75
N ALA A 67 33.58 -26.69 29.71
CA ALA A 67 33.06 -28.04 29.67
C ALA A 67 33.80 -28.93 30.68
N LEU A 68 33.13 -29.92 31.27
CA LEU A 68 33.77 -30.87 32.21
C LEU A 68 34.98 -31.59 31.60
N SER A 69 35.01 -31.78 30.28
CA SER A 69 36.18 -32.32 29.56
C SER A 69 37.41 -31.42 29.61
N GLN A 70 37.27 -30.14 29.96
CA GLN A 70 38.34 -29.16 30.10
C GLN A 70 38.72 -28.91 31.56
N LEU A 71 37.99 -29.51 32.51
CA LEU A 71 38.26 -29.38 33.93
C LEU A 71 39.71 -29.83 34.23
N LEU A 72 40.43 -29.07 35.05
CA LEU A 72 41.77 -29.45 35.45
C LEU A 72 41.78 -30.79 36.18
N GLU A 73 42.83 -31.57 35.97
CA GLU A 73 43.02 -32.86 36.67
C GLU A 73 43.06 -32.67 38.20
N THR A 74 43.57 -31.54 38.69
CA THR A 74 43.56 -31.19 40.11
C THR A 74 42.14 -30.95 40.65
N GLU A 75 41.24 -30.40 39.84
CA GLU A 75 39.84 -30.18 40.21
C GLU A 75 39.05 -31.51 40.15
N TRP A 76 39.39 -32.41 39.22
CA TRP A 76 38.88 -33.78 39.25
C TRP A 76 39.30 -34.53 40.51
N LEU A 77 40.55 -34.34 40.94
CA LEU A 77 41.04 -34.91 42.20
C LEU A 77 40.33 -34.29 43.40
N LEU A 78 40.06 -32.98 43.40
CA LEU A 78 39.31 -32.32 44.46
C LEU A 78 37.90 -32.93 44.61
N ARG A 79 37.23 -33.26 43.51
CA ARG A 79 35.95 -33.97 43.54
C ARG A 79 36.02 -35.31 44.29
N GLU A 80 37.15 -36.02 44.22
CA GLU A 80 37.34 -37.29 44.91
C GLU A 80 37.73 -37.11 46.38
N LEU A 81 38.51 -36.07 46.69
CA LEU A 81 39.03 -35.80 48.04
C LEU A 81 38.03 -35.05 48.94
N ASP A 82 37.34 -34.05 48.39
CA ASP A 82 36.35 -33.22 49.09
C ASP A 82 35.21 -32.85 48.11
N PRO A 83 34.20 -33.73 47.96
CA PRO A 83 33.08 -33.51 47.06
C PRO A 83 32.27 -32.27 47.40
N ASP A 84 32.16 -31.92 48.69
CA ASP A 84 31.34 -30.79 49.14
C ASP A 84 32.02 -29.46 48.80
N ASP A 85 33.34 -29.34 48.99
CA ASP A 85 34.09 -28.16 48.54
C ASP A 85 34.09 -28.02 47.02
N PHE A 86 34.20 -29.14 46.28
CA PHE A 86 34.06 -29.12 44.83
C PHE A 86 32.69 -28.58 44.37
N VAL A 87 31.59 -29.02 45.00
CA VAL A 87 30.24 -28.51 44.70
C VAL A 87 30.12 -27.03 45.05
N ARG A 88 30.65 -26.59 46.19
CA ARG A 88 30.69 -25.16 46.57
C ARG A 88 31.44 -24.35 45.52
N ARG A 89 32.64 -24.76 45.12
CA ARG A 89 33.45 -24.08 44.11
C ARG A 89 32.76 -24.05 42.75
N ILE A 90 32.07 -25.12 42.34
CA ILE A 90 31.26 -25.11 41.12
C ILE A 90 30.17 -24.05 41.22
N ALA A 91 29.45 -24.01 42.35
CA ALA A 91 28.35 -23.07 42.56
C ALA A 91 28.84 -21.61 42.60
N GLU A 92 30.04 -21.36 43.14
CA GLU A 92 30.63 -20.03 43.29
C GLU A 92 31.51 -19.61 42.10
N GLY A 93 31.72 -20.50 41.11
CA GLY A 93 32.54 -20.20 39.93
C GLY A 93 34.04 -20.10 40.24
N GLU A 94 34.51 -20.87 41.23
CA GLU A 94 35.92 -20.95 41.64
C GLU A 94 36.67 -22.11 41.01
N VAL A 95 35.97 -23.01 40.31
CA VAL A 95 36.57 -24.16 39.62
C VAL A 95 37.31 -23.72 38.36
N LEU A 96 38.52 -24.26 38.18
CA LEU A 96 39.40 -23.93 37.07
C LEU A 96 39.34 -24.94 35.92
N PHE A 97 39.18 -24.42 34.72
CA PHE A 97 39.14 -25.14 33.45
C PHE A 97 40.33 -24.73 32.57
N ARG A 98 40.84 -25.65 31.74
CA ARG A 98 41.86 -25.36 30.73
C ARG A 98 41.25 -24.50 29.62
N LYS A 99 41.76 -23.27 29.47
CA LYS A 99 41.31 -22.33 28.43
C LYS A 99 41.83 -22.75 27.06
N ARG A 100 40.93 -23.06 26.13
CA ARG A 100 41.32 -23.42 24.75
C ARG A 100 41.74 -22.19 23.96
N ASN A 101 42.76 -22.35 23.12
CA ASN A 101 43.32 -21.35 22.22
C ASN A 101 43.09 -21.73 20.75
N PHE A 102 42.83 -20.74 19.90
CA PHE A 102 42.44 -20.91 18.52
C PHE A 102 43.15 -19.91 17.60
N GLN A 103 43.45 -20.32 16.36
CA GLN A 103 44.35 -19.61 15.44
C GLN A 103 43.80 -18.26 14.94
N ASP A 104 42.49 -18.02 15.08
CA ASP A 104 41.77 -16.86 14.53
C ASP A 104 40.82 -16.22 15.56
N ALA A 105 41.21 -16.16 16.84
CA ALA A 105 40.38 -15.67 17.94
C ALA A 105 39.88 -14.20 17.80
N GLY A 106 40.36 -13.45 16.80
CA GLY A 106 39.97 -12.06 16.52
C GLY A 106 38.85 -11.86 15.49
N LYS A 107 38.44 -12.91 14.76
CA LYS A 107 37.34 -12.80 13.78
C LYS A 107 36.00 -12.90 14.52
N ARG A 108 35.13 -11.91 14.32
CA ARG A 108 33.81 -11.91 14.96
C ARG A 108 32.93 -12.98 14.32
N ASN A 109 32.20 -13.70 15.17
CA ASN A 109 31.14 -14.60 14.73
C ASN A 109 30.06 -13.79 14.00
N THR A 110 29.35 -14.41 13.08
CA THR A 110 28.23 -13.78 12.36
C THR A 110 26.94 -14.48 12.73
N LEU A 111 25.97 -13.71 13.23
CA LEU A 111 24.59 -14.18 13.36
C LEU A 111 23.80 -13.70 12.14
N ALA A 112 23.47 -14.63 11.26
CA ALA A 112 22.72 -14.35 10.04
C ALA A 112 21.24 -14.64 10.26
N VAL A 113 20.36 -13.73 9.83
CA VAL A 113 18.90 -13.93 9.91
C VAL A 113 18.26 -13.86 8.54
N ILE A 114 17.61 -14.95 8.14
CA ILE A 114 16.78 -15.02 6.94
C ILE A 114 15.33 -14.78 7.35
N LEU A 115 14.79 -13.64 6.94
CA LEU A 115 13.42 -13.22 7.22
C LEU A 115 12.52 -13.52 6.03
N ASP A 116 11.53 -14.37 6.24
CA ASP A 116 10.43 -14.54 5.31
C ASP A 116 9.55 -13.27 5.29
N SER A 117 9.20 -12.84 4.08
CA SER A 117 8.29 -11.71 3.81
C SER A 117 7.27 -12.05 2.73
N GLY A 118 7.05 -13.33 2.48
CA GLY A 118 6.06 -13.88 1.57
C GLY A 118 4.62 -13.67 2.06
N PRO A 119 3.63 -14.22 1.34
CA PRO A 119 2.21 -14.01 1.62
C PRO A 119 1.78 -14.36 3.05
N TRP A 120 2.38 -15.40 3.63
CA TRP A 120 2.07 -15.90 4.98
C TRP A 120 2.66 -15.03 6.11
N MET A 121 3.57 -14.12 5.77
CA MET A 121 4.20 -13.16 6.69
C MET A 121 3.63 -11.76 6.56
N LEU A 122 2.46 -11.58 5.95
CA LEU A 122 1.76 -10.29 5.86
C LEU A 122 1.01 -9.97 7.16
N GLY A 123 0.71 -8.68 7.36
CA GLY A 123 -0.07 -8.21 8.50
C GLY A 123 0.65 -8.45 9.84
N ARG A 124 -0.08 -9.01 10.82
CA ARG A 124 0.41 -9.20 12.20
C ARG A 124 1.65 -10.09 12.28
N ASN A 125 1.76 -11.09 11.41
CA ASN A 125 2.93 -11.98 11.34
C ASN A 125 4.20 -11.21 10.97
N ARG A 126 4.09 -10.10 10.22
CA ARG A 126 5.23 -9.23 9.92
C ARG A 126 5.77 -8.56 11.18
N LEU A 127 4.88 -8.13 12.07
CA LEU A 127 5.24 -7.52 13.35
C LEU A 127 5.91 -8.55 14.27
N VAL A 128 5.48 -9.81 14.19
CA VAL A 128 6.16 -10.92 14.85
C VAL A 128 7.57 -11.11 14.30
N GLY A 129 7.75 -11.14 12.98
CA GLY A 129 9.07 -11.25 12.36
C GLY A 129 10.01 -10.12 12.76
N LEU A 130 9.50 -8.89 12.90
CA LEU A 130 10.27 -7.76 13.42
C LEU A 130 10.69 -7.97 14.88
N ALA A 131 9.78 -8.44 15.74
CA ALA A 131 10.10 -8.72 17.14
C ALA A 131 11.12 -9.86 17.28
N ALA A 132 11.00 -10.91 16.46
CA ALA A 132 11.98 -11.98 16.37
C ALA A 132 13.37 -11.45 15.97
N LEU A 133 13.43 -10.51 15.02
CA LEU A 133 14.69 -9.88 14.62
C LEU A 133 15.33 -9.08 15.77
N PHE A 134 14.56 -8.33 16.56
CA PHE A 134 15.07 -7.68 17.79
C PHE A 134 15.58 -8.70 18.81
N HIS A 135 14.87 -9.82 18.99
CA HIS A 135 15.30 -10.89 19.88
C HIS A 135 16.63 -11.52 19.42
N LEU A 136 16.79 -11.76 18.13
CA LEU A 136 18.04 -12.28 17.56
C LEU A 136 19.17 -11.23 17.58
N ALA A 137 18.85 -9.94 17.55
CA ALA A 137 19.84 -8.88 17.72
C ALA A 137 20.43 -8.87 19.15
N VAL A 138 19.59 -9.00 20.18
CA VAL A 138 20.07 -9.17 21.58
C VAL A 138 20.95 -10.42 21.71
N ARG A 139 20.56 -11.51 21.02
CA ARG A 139 21.36 -12.74 21.00
C ARG A 139 22.74 -12.50 20.35
N ALA A 140 22.80 -11.81 19.22
CA ALA A 140 24.05 -11.48 18.54
C ALA A 140 24.97 -10.64 19.44
N GLU A 141 24.43 -9.62 20.12
CA GLU A 141 25.19 -8.80 21.07
C GLU A 141 25.79 -9.62 22.22
N ARG A 142 25.02 -10.54 22.81
CA ARG A 142 25.49 -11.43 23.87
C ARG A 142 26.56 -12.41 23.41
N MET A 143 26.47 -12.87 22.17
CA MET A 143 27.47 -13.73 21.54
C MET A 143 28.68 -12.94 20.98
N LYS A 144 28.70 -11.60 21.13
CA LYS A 144 29.69 -10.72 20.49
C LYS A 144 29.82 -10.99 18.98
N ALA A 145 28.69 -11.34 18.35
CA ALA A 145 28.58 -11.63 16.94
C ALA A 145 28.03 -10.42 16.17
N ASP A 146 28.46 -10.25 14.93
CA ASP A 146 27.89 -9.25 14.04
C ASP A 146 26.54 -9.76 13.51
N LEU A 147 25.50 -8.95 13.68
CA LEU A 147 24.16 -9.25 13.17
C LEU A 147 24.04 -8.84 11.71
N VAL A 148 23.77 -9.81 10.85
CA VAL A 148 23.38 -9.58 9.46
C VAL A 148 22.02 -10.20 9.17
N TRP A 149 21.21 -9.57 8.33
CA TRP A 149 19.91 -10.14 7.98
C TRP A 149 19.46 -9.79 6.56
N ILE A 150 18.59 -10.63 6.00
CA ILE A 150 18.10 -10.48 4.63
C ILE A 150 16.65 -10.94 4.49
N VAL A 151 15.97 -10.39 3.47
CA VAL A 151 14.68 -10.87 2.99
C VAL A 151 14.87 -11.43 1.58
N PRO A 152 14.90 -12.75 1.39
CA PRO A 152 15.11 -13.34 0.07
C PRO A 152 13.95 -13.01 -0.88
N GLY A 153 14.26 -12.92 -2.18
CA GLY A 153 13.27 -12.62 -3.22
C GLY A 153 12.80 -11.16 -3.27
N SER A 154 13.32 -10.28 -2.41
CA SER A 154 13.07 -8.84 -2.51
C SER A 154 13.95 -8.18 -3.60
N GLN A 155 13.57 -7.01 -4.11
CA GLN A 155 14.40 -6.25 -5.07
C GLN A 155 15.77 -5.86 -4.50
N ASP A 156 15.88 -5.82 -3.18
CA ASP A 156 17.11 -5.54 -2.45
C ASP A 156 17.84 -6.85 -2.18
N ARG A 157 18.99 -7.04 -2.84
CA ARG A 157 19.73 -8.30 -2.84
C ARG A 157 20.80 -8.40 -1.76
N GLY A 158 21.09 -7.31 -1.03
CA GLY A 158 22.17 -7.27 -0.06
C GLY A 158 21.76 -7.75 1.34
N TRP A 159 22.70 -8.39 2.04
CA TRP A 159 22.63 -8.55 3.49
C TRP A 159 22.70 -7.18 4.17
N ARG A 160 21.95 -7.02 5.24
CA ARG A 160 21.85 -5.77 6.00
C ARG A 160 22.50 -5.95 7.35
N GLU A 161 23.30 -4.98 7.73
CA GLU A 161 23.96 -4.94 9.03
C GLU A 161 23.08 -4.23 10.05
N GLY A 162 22.92 -4.85 11.23
CA GLY A 162 22.27 -4.25 12.39
C GLY A 162 20.81 -3.80 12.19
N LEU A 163 20.31 -3.04 13.16
CA LEU A 163 18.95 -2.50 13.16
C LEU A 163 18.98 -0.97 13.20
N SER A 164 18.33 -0.35 12.21
CA SER A 164 18.16 1.10 12.16
C SER A 164 16.76 1.46 11.68
N ARG A 165 16.38 2.73 11.84
CA ARG A 165 15.10 3.27 11.33
C ARG A 165 14.88 2.89 9.87
N LYS A 166 15.91 3.11 9.04
CA LYS A 166 15.87 2.85 7.59
C LYS A 166 15.70 1.36 7.28
N THR A 167 16.43 0.48 7.97
CA THR A 167 16.37 -0.95 7.66
C THR A 167 15.05 -1.58 8.13
N ILE A 168 14.53 -1.16 9.29
CA ILE A 168 13.20 -1.58 9.77
C ILE A 168 12.08 -1.08 8.87
N GLN A 169 12.09 0.22 8.50
CA GLN A 169 11.06 0.77 7.60
C GLN A 169 11.05 0.04 6.27
N ARG A 170 12.25 -0.29 5.74
CA ARG A 170 12.37 -1.11 4.53
C ARG A 170 11.74 -2.48 4.73
N TYR A 171 12.08 -3.23 5.78
CA TYR A 171 11.49 -4.54 6.08
C TYR A 171 9.96 -4.51 6.13
N LEU A 172 9.39 -3.55 6.85
CA LEU A 172 7.93 -3.43 6.99
C LEU A 172 7.24 -3.05 5.67
N SER A 173 7.92 -2.34 4.78
CA SER A 173 7.40 -1.97 3.46
C SER A 173 7.57 -3.06 2.39
N GLN A 174 8.38 -4.10 2.64
CA GLN A 174 8.69 -5.12 1.64
C GLN A 174 7.51 -6.07 1.42
N ILE A 175 7.14 -6.28 0.16
CA ILE A 175 6.12 -7.25 -0.23
C ILE A 175 6.78 -8.26 -1.19
N VAL A 176 6.86 -9.51 -0.76
CA VAL A 176 7.29 -10.63 -1.61
C VAL A 176 6.03 -11.42 -1.97
N GLN A 177 5.74 -11.53 -3.27
CA GLN A 177 4.46 -12.08 -3.74
C GLN A 177 4.41 -13.60 -3.74
N LYS A 178 5.57 -14.26 -3.80
CA LYS A 178 5.68 -15.72 -3.80
C LYS A 178 6.10 -16.23 -2.42
N PRO A 179 5.66 -17.43 -2.02
CA PRO A 179 6.26 -18.14 -0.89
C PRO A 179 7.77 -18.27 -1.08
N LEU A 180 8.51 -18.30 0.03
CA LEU A 180 9.94 -18.53 0.00
C LEU A 180 10.23 -19.98 -0.43
N GLU A 181 11.14 -20.12 -1.40
CA GLU A 181 11.61 -21.39 -1.94
C GLU A 181 13.06 -21.64 -1.51
N GLN A 182 13.46 -22.92 -1.43
CA GLN A 182 14.78 -23.34 -0.96
C GLN A 182 15.91 -22.71 -1.76
N ASP A 183 15.81 -22.69 -3.10
CA ASP A 183 16.82 -22.11 -3.99
C ASP A 183 17.13 -20.64 -3.65
N LYS A 184 16.18 -19.91 -3.10
CA LYS A 184 16.39 -18.51 -2.68
C LYS A 184 17.19 -18.39 -1.39
N ILE A 185 17.14 -19.40 -0.52
CA ILE A 185 17.99 -19.52 0.66
C ILE A 185 19.42 -19.83 0.23
N ASP A 186 19.58 -20.83 -0.64
CA ASP A 186 20.87 -21.21 -1.21
C ASP A 186 21.54 -19.99 -1.89
N ASP A 187 20.77 -19.26 -2.72
CA ASP A 187 21.22 -18.04 -3.40
C ASP A 187 21.71 -16.95 -2.44
N VAL A 188 21.07 -16.76 -1.28
CA VAL A 188 21.47 -15.69 -0.33
C VAL A 188 22.64 -16.12 0.54
N LEU A 189 22.70 -17.39 0.93
CA LEU A 189 23.78 -17.95 1.74
C LEU A 189 25.07 -18.02 0.94
N ALA A 190 25.01 -18.40 -0.35
CA ALA A 190 26.19 -18.40 -1.23
C ALA A 190 26.83 -17.01 -1.42
N ARG A 191 26.10 -15.94 -1.12
CA ARG A 191 26.57 -14.54 -1.21
C ARG A 191 26.93 -13.94 0.14
N LEU A 192 26.77 -14.70 1.21
CA LEU A 192 27.13 -14.26 2.55
C LEU A 192 28.63 -14.55 2.75
N ASP A 193 29.43 -13.48 2.78
CA ASP A 193 30.84 -13.58 3.14
C ASP A 193 30.98 -13.50 4.66
N VAL A 194 31.55 -14.55 5.26
CA VAL A 194 31.75 -14.64 6.71
C VAL A 194 33.20 -14.96 7.01
N SER A 195 33.79 -14.13 7.86
CA SER A 195 35.17 -14.30 8.31
C SER A 195 35.25 -15.29 9.49
N GLY A 196 34.24 -15.32 10.36
CA GLY A 196 34.14 -16.23 11.49
C GLY A 196 33.05 -17.31 11.34
N ARG A 197 32.62 -17.87 12.47
CA ARG A 197 31.54 -18.88 12.46
C ARG A 197 30.20 -18.24 12.10
N LEU A 198 29.42 -18.94 11.29
CA LEU A 198 28.04 -18.62 10.96
C LEU A 198 27.05 -19.31 11.91
N ASP A 199 26.20 -18.54 12.59
CA ASP A 199 24.98 -19.01 13.25
C ASP A 199 23.77 -18.45 12.48
N CYS A 200 23.21 -19.23 11.55
CA CYS A 200 22.11 -18.79 10.70
C CYS A 200 20.74 -19.17 11.29
N TRP A 201 19.84 -18.19 11.32
CA TRP A 201 18.49 -18.30 11.84
C TRP A 201 17.45 -18.00 10.76
N TYR A 202 16.42 -18.84 10.69
CA TYR A 202 15.26 -18.62 9.83
C TYR A 202 14.07 -18.08 10.64
N VAL A 203 13.42 -17.03 10.15
CA VAL A 203 12.19 -16.50 10.75
C VAL A 203 11.11 -16.48 9.70
N GLY A 204 10.05 -17.25 9.91
CA GLY A 204 8.98 -17.36 8.93
C GLY A 204 7.71 -18.00 9.45
N SER A 205 6.82 -18.35 8.52
CA SER A 205 5.49 -18.87 8.84
C SER A 205 5.50 -20.40 8.99
N HIS A 206 4.44 -20.95 9.56
CA HIS A 206 4.25 -22.40 9.60
C HIS A 206 4.25 -23.04 8.21
N GLN A 207 3.72 -22.36 7.20
CA GLN A 207 3.67 -22.81 5.81
C GLN A 207 5.06 -22.93 5.18
N THR A 208 6.01 -22.12 5.65
CA THR A 208 7.40 -22.08 5.18
C THR A 208 8.36 -22.72 6.19
N ALA A 209 7.86 -23.44 7.20
CA ALA A 209 8.67 -24.03 8.27
C ALA A 209 9.68 -25.08 7.79
N HIS A 210 9.46 -25.68 6.62
CA HIS A 210 10.40 -26.63 6.01
C HIS A 210 11.73 -25.98 5.60
N MET A 211 11.76 -24.65 5.39
CA MET A 211 13.00 -23.88 5.17
C MET A 211 13.98 -23.99 6.34
N ALA A 212 13.48 -24.22 7.56
CA ALA A 212 14.32 -24.43 8.74
C ALA A 212 15.11 -25.74 8.73
N ALA A 213 14.83 -26.65 7.79
CA ALA A 213 15.57 -27.90 7.62
C ALA A 213 16.81 -27.75 6.72
N HIS A 214 17.08 -26.55 6.18
CA HIS A 214 18.28 -26.27 5.40
C HIS A 214 19.55 -26.56 6.25
N PRO A 215 20.57 -27.26 5.72
CA PRO A 215 21.77 -27.67 6.49
C PRO A 215 22.49 -26.53 7.22
N ASP A 216 22.62 -25.38 6.55
CA ASP A 216 23.27 -24.19 7.11
C ASP A 216 22.37 -23.37 8.06
N VAL A 217 21.10 -23.73 8.23
CA VAL A 217 20.18 -23.05 9.16
C VAL A 217 20.21 -23.76 10.52
N ALA A 218 20.86 -23.15 11.48
CA ALA A 218 21.05 -23.71 12.82
C ALA A 218 19.80 -23.54 13.71
N GLY A 219 19.02 -22.48 13.52
CA GLY A 219 17.84 -22.17 14.32
C GLY A 219 16.68 -21.60 13.53
N ALA A 220 15.48 -21.67 14.11
CA ALA A 220 14.30 -21.06 13.49
C ALA A 220 13.27 -20.56 14.50
N MET A 221 12.58 -19.48 14.14
CA MET A 221 11.36 -19.00 14.79
C MET A 221 10.20 -19.10 13.80
N ILE A 222 9.25 -19.99 14.09
CA ILE A 222 8.15 -20.33 13.20
C ILE A 222 6.84 -19.79 13.78
N VAL A 223 6.20 -18.88 13.02
CA VAL A 223 4.94 -18.22 13.39
C VAL A 223 3.75 -19.01 12.85
N ARG A 224 2.81 -19.34 13.73
CA ARG A 224 1.53 -19.96 13.39
C ARG A 224 0.40 -19.06 13.89
N SER A 225 -0.35 -18.47 12.97
CA SER A 225 -1.52 -17.66 13.32
C SER A 225 -2.75 -18.54 13.54
N HIS A 226 -3.51 -18.27 14.61
CA HIS A 226 -4.79 -18.92 14.85
C HIS A 226 -5.89 -18.18 14.08
N HIS A 227 -6.68 -18.92 13.31
CA HIS A 227 -7.84 -18.38 12.59
C HIS A 227 -9.08 -19.14 13.05
N GLY A 228 -9.87 -18.51 13.91
CA GLY A 228 -11.13 -19.08 14.42
C GLY A 228 -12.05 -18.00 14.96
N ALA A 229 -13.36 -18.28 15.01
CA ALA A 229 -14.42 -17.31 15.37
C ALA A 229 -14.24 -16.66 16.77
N THR A 230 -13.43 -17.26 17.65
CA THR A 230 -13.20 -16.81 19.03
C THR A 230 -11.74 -16.41 19.33
N GLN A 231 -10.79 -16.62 18.41
CA GLN A 231 -9.35 -16.42 18.63
C GLN A 231 -8.69 -15.63 17.49
N THR A 232 -9.32 -14.56 17.00
CA THR A 232 -8.81 -13.77 15.86
C THR A 232 -7.55 -12.95 16.16
N ASN A 233 -7.11 -12.88 17.43
CA ASN A 233 -6.03 -12.01 17.87
C ASN A 233 -4.82 -12.74 18.48
N THR A 234 -4.64 -14.04 18.23
CA THR A 234 -3.49 -14.79 18.76
C THR A 234 -2.64 -15.48 17.69
N ALA A 235 -1.36 -15.65 18.00
CA ALA A 235 -0.44 -16.48 17.24
C ALA A 235 0.49 -17.24 18.18
N GLU A 236 0.96 -18.40 17.74
CA GLU A 236 2.01 -19.17 18.40
C GLU A 236 3.35 -18.94 17.67
N ILE A 237 4.44 -18.75 18.41
CA ILE A 237 5.80 -18.88 17.88
C ILE A 237 6.43 -20.14 18.45
N ALA A 238 6.83 -21.06 17.58
CA ALA A 238 7.71 -22.16 17.94
C ALA A 238 9.16 -21.79 17.69
N ILE A 239 10.01 -21.95 18.71
CA ILE A 239 11.45 -21.71 18.62
C ILE A 239 12.14 -23.07 18.51
N LYS A 240 12.94 -23.24 17.46
CA LYS A 240 13.70 -24.46 17.18
C LYS A 240 15.19 -24.15 17.04
N HIS A 241 16.02 -25.09 17.46
CA HIS A 241 17.47 -25.05 17.25
C HIS A 241 17.99 -26.47 17.04
N ARG A 242 18.75 -26.69 15.95
CA ARG A 242 19.26 -28.00 15.52
C ARG A 242 18.21 -29.10 15.61
N ASN A 243 17.04 -28.84 14.99
CA ASN A 243 15.85 -29.70 14.99
C ASN A 243 15.19 -29.98 16.36
N ARG A 244 15.71 -29.44 17.47
CA ARG A 244 15.06 -29.52 18.78
C ARG A 244 14.14 -28.32 18.98
N THR A 245 12.90 -28.56 19.40
CA THR A 245 12.01 -27.46 19.84
C THR A 245 12.46 -27.01 21.21
N LEU A 246 12.89 -25.74 21.32
CA LEU A 246 13.35 -25.14 22.57
C LEU A 246 12.18 -24.61 23.40
N GLY A 247 11.12 -24.15 22.74
CA GLY A 247 9.94 -23.62 23.41
C GLY A 247 8.89 -23.16 22.43
N ARG A 248 7.72 -22.83 22.99
CA ARG A 248 6.64 -22.16 22.27
C ARG A 248 6.16 -20.98 23.11
N ALA A 249 5.74 -19.92 22.43
CA ALA A 249 5.18 -18.73 23.04
C ALA A 249 3.86 -18.39 22.36
N GLU A 250 2.83 -18.19 23.16
CA GLU A 250 1.57 -17.63 22.68
C GLU A 250 1.65 -16.10 22.73
N ILE A 251 1.25 -15.47 21.64
CA ILE A 251 1.22 -14.03 21.45
C ILE A 251 -0.21 -13.61 21.32
N THR A 252 -0.59 -12.61 22.11
CA THR A 252 -1.80 -11.85 21.89
C THR A 252 -1.44 -10.53 21.22
N PHE A 253 -2.14 -10.20 20.14
CA PHE A 253 -1.98 -8.94 19.44
C PHE A 253 -2.95 -7.89 19.99
N GLU A 254 -2.57 -6.63 19.78
CA GLU A 254 -3.49 -5.50 19.87
C GLU A 254 -4.59 -5.62 18.79
N ASP A 255 -5.55 -4.70 18.82
CA ASP A 255 -6.58 -4.61 17.79
C ASP A 255 -5.99 -4.37 16.38
N ASP A 256 -6.75 -4.77 15.34
CA ASP A 256 -6.30 -4.67 13.94
C ASP A 256 -5.91 -3.26 13.53
N ASN A 257 -6.63 -2.23 14.00
CA ASN A 257 -6.32 -0.84 13.64
C ASN A 257 -4.96 -0.43 14.22
N THR A 258 -4.65 -0.82 15.45
CA THR A 258 -3.33 -0.60 16.05
C THR A 258 -2.24 -1.33 15.26
N CYS A 259 -2.44 -2.59 14.88
CA CYS A 259 -1.46 -3.34 14.08
C CYS A 259 -1.27 -2.76 12.66
N VAL A 260 -2.35 -2.37 11.98
CA VAL A 260 -2.29 -1.73 10.65
C VAL A 260 -1.60 -0.37 10.73
N THR A 261 -1.87 0.40 11.78
CA THR A 261 -1.22 1.69 12.01
C THR A 261 0.28 1.51 12.25
N ALA A 262 0.67 0.52 13.06
CA ALA A 262 2.07 0.16 13.30
C ALA A 262 2.82 -0.20 12.00
N LEU A 263 2.17 -0.89 11.07
CA LEU A 263 2.75 -1.23 9.76
C LEU A 263 2.85 -0.03 8.82
N ARG A 264 1.81 0.82 8.77
CA ARG A 264 1.75 1.96 7.85
C ARG A 264 2.58 3.16 8.30
N ARG A 265 2.65 3.40 9.61
CA ARG A 265 3.35 4.54 10.23
C ARG A 265 4.25 4.04 11.37
N PRO A 266 5.34 3.32 11.06
CA PRO A 266 6.18 2.69 12.09
C PRO A 266 7.01 3.69 12.93
N PHE A 267 7.28 4.89 12.41
CA PHE A 267 8.15 5.88 13.05
C PHE A 267 7.47 7.24 13.15
N LYS A 268 7.83 7.99 14.19
CA LYS A 268 7.44 9.39 14.35
C LYS A 268 7.99 10.21 13.16
N PRO A 269 7.24 11.21 12.67
CA PRO A 269 7.78 12.13 11.68
C PRO A 269 9.06 12.78 12.21
N GLU A 270 10.07 12.92 11.35
CA GLU A 270 11.30 13.62 11.74
C GLU A 270 10.95 15.07 12.07
N VAL A 271 11.12 15.44 13.33
CA VAL A 271 11.04 16.83 13.76
C VAL A 271 12.28 17.51 13.20
N ARG A 272 12.17 18.16 12.04
CA ARG A 272 13.22 19.05 11.55
C ARG A 272 13.51 20.07 12.64
N ALA A 273 14.75 20.09 13.13
CA ALA A 273 15.19 21.13 14.04
C ALA A 273 14.81 22.49 13.44
N LYS A 274 14.05 23.29 14.19
CA LYS A 274 13.80 24.68 13.82
C LYS A 274 15.17 25.33 13.66
N ARG A 275 15.50 25.76 12.43
CA ARG A 275 16.63 26.66 12.21
C ARG A 275 16.44 27.84 13.17
N PRO A 276 17.49 28.28 13.90
CA PRO A 276 17.37 29.43 14.77
C PRO A 276 16.96 30.61 13.89
N SER A 277 15.71 31.05 14.04
CA SER A 277 15.23 32.28 13.47
C SER A 277 15.99 33.40 14.16
N SER A 278 16.90 34.06 13.44
CA SER A 278 17.45 35.33 13.87
C SER A 278 16.29 36.28 14.12
N ALA A 279 16.07 36.58 15.40
CA ALA A 279 15.01 37.46 15.87
C ALA A 279 15.15 38.85 15.25
N ARG A 280 14.09 39.34 14.62
CA ARG A 280 13.72 40.75 14.70
C ARG A 280 12.36 40.82 15.38
N ALA A 281 12.37 41.47 16.54
CA ALA A 281 11.20 41.75 17.35
C ALA A 281 10.19 42.59 16.54
N GLY A 282 8.94 42.15 16.52
CA GLY A 282 7.82 42.87 15.93
C GLY A 282 6.52 42.10 16.18
N ASP A 283 5.83 42.47 17.26
CA ASP A 283 4.43 42.17 17.62
C ASP A 283 3.83 40.81 17.25
N ASP A 284 3.89 39.88 18.21
CA ASP A 284 3.19 38.58 18.22
C ASP A 284 1.65 38.68 18.43
N GLY A 285 1.03 39.82 18.07
CA GLY A 285 -0.40 40.07 18.28
C GLY A 285 -1.32 39.77 17.09
N VAL A 286 -0.79 39.56 15.87
CA VAL A 286 -1.61 39.64 14.63
C VAL A 286 -1.61 38.35 13.79
N LEU A 287 -0.80 37.33 14.13
CA LEU A 287 -0.53 36.20 13.23
C LEU A 287 -1.52 35.01 13.30
N THR A 288 -2.62 35.08 14.06
CA THR A 288 -3.55 33.94 14.20
C THR A 288 -4.73 33.94 13.22
N THR A 289 -4.84 34.92 12.30
CA THR A 289 -6.05 35.05 11.46
C THR A 289 -5.84 35.17 9.94
N SER A 290 -4.63 34.97 9.40
CA SER A 290 -4.42 35.01 7.94
C SER A 290 -4.49 33.61 7.29
N PRO A 291 -5.22 33.40 6.18
CA PRO A 291 -5.53 32.08 5.61
C PRO A 291 -4.40 31.40 4.82
N PHE A 292 -3.21 32.00 4.71
CA PHE A 292 -2.12 31.41 3.95
C PHE A 292 -0.96 31.02 4.87
N GLN A 293 -1.04 29.82 5.44
CA GLN A 293 0.17 29.10 5.80
C GLN A 293 0.98 28.94 4.51
N THR A 294 2.27 29.29 4.54
CA THR A 294 3.26 28.98 3.49
C THR A 294 3.42 27.46 3.38
N GLY A 295 2.43 26.81 2.79
CA GLY A 295 2.27 25.38 2.68
C GLY A 295 2.61 24.94 1.26
N TRP A 296 3.46 23.93 1.16
CA TRP A 296 3.68 23.23 -0.09
C TRP A 296 2.40 22.46 -0.42
N LEU A 297 1.75 22.81 -1.53
CA LEU A 297 0.61 22.07 -2.05
C LEU A 297 1.03 21.37 -3.34
N PHE A 298 0.78 20.07 -3.46
CA PHE A 298 0.96 19.37 -4.72
C PHE A 298 -0.31 19.52 -5.57
N ASP A 299 -0.16 19.65 -6.90
CA ASP A 299 -1.32 19.49 -7.76
C ASP A 299 -1.93 18.07 -7.61
N ARG A 300 -3.19 17.88 -8.04
CA ARG A 300 -3.88 16.59 -7.90
C ARG A 300 -3.17 15.41 -8.59
N LEU A 301 -2.25 15.70 -9.51
CA LEU A 301 -1.49 14.69 -10.25
C LEU A 301 -0.07 14.48 -9.67
N ASN A 302 0.29 15.19 -8.59
CA ASN A 302 1.64 15.28 -8.03
C ASN A 302 2.71 15.64 -9.08
N GLN A 303 2.35 16.43 -10.10
CA GLN A 303 3.23 16.83 -11.19
C GLN A 303 3.82 18.23 -10.99
N ALA A 304 3.33 18.99 -10.01
CA ALA A 304 3.86 20.29 -9.66
C ALA A 304 3.70 20.59 -8.16
N ALA A 305 4.67 21.33 -7.61
CA ALA A 305 4.59 21.95 -6.31
C ALA A 305 4.07 23.39 -6.44
N GLN A 306 3.16 23.78 -5.56
CA GLN A 306 2.65 25.13 -5.43
C GLN A 306 3.17 25.72 -4.13
N ILE A 307 3.73 26.91 -4.23
CA ILE A 307 4.27 27.67 -3.11
C ILE A 307 3.46 28.96 -3.03
N HIS A 308 2.59 29.04 -2.02
CA HIS A 308 1.79 30.22 -1.75
C HIS A 308 2.64 31.23 -0.98
N THR A 309 2.59 32.49 -1.41
CA THR A 309 3.27 33.63 -0.81
C THR A 309 2.30 34.82 -0.74
N ASP A 310 2.65 35.87 0.00
CA ASP A 310 1.83 37.09 0.09
C ASP A 310 1.73 37.84 -1.26
N GLU A 311 2.66 37.59 -2.17
CA GLU A 311 2.75 38.23 -3.48
C GLU A 311 2.09 37.42 -4.61
N GLY A 312 1.72 36.16 -4.35
CA GLY A 312 1.21 35.24 -5.37
C GLY A 312 1.46 33.76 -5.12
N VAL A 313 1.18 32.95 -6.14
CA VAL A 313 1.40 31.50 -6.13
C VAL A 313 2.49 31.16 -7.14
N LEU A 314 3.60 30.58 -6.67
CA LEU A 314 4.61 29.98 -7.53
C LEU A 314 4.22 28.53 -7.84
N TRP A 315 3.94 28.24 -9.11
CA TRP A 315 3.68 26.90 -9.61
C TRP A 315 4.98 26.33 -10.21
N GLN A 316 5.56 25.33 -9.56
CA GLN A 316 6.81 24.68 -9.95
C GLN A 316 6.56 23.25 -10.43
N PRO A 317 6.68 22.96 -11.73
CA PRO A 317 6.58 21.60 -12.24
C PRO A 317 7.70 20.70 -11.69
N LEU A 318 7.35 19.45 -11.37
CA LEU A 318 8.21 18.40 -10.79
C LEU A 318 8.66 17.35 -11.83
N LEU A 319 8.29 17.52 -13.11
CA LEU A 319 8.65 16.59 -14.17
C LEU A 319 10.14 16.71 -14.57
N PRO A 320 10.79 15.61 -15.03
CA PRO A 320 12.25 15.54 -15.21
C PRO A 320 12.80 16.32 -16.42
N SER A 321 11.95 17.01 -17.19
CA SER A 321 12.44 17.74 -18.37
C SER A 321 13.23 18.97 -17.93
N GLN A 322 14.50 19.04 -18.34
CA GLN A 322 15.59 19.91 -17.86
C GLN A 322 15.36 21.45 -17.95
N HIS A 323 14.16 21.94 -18.28
CA HIS A 323 13.90 23.37 -18.53
C HIS A 323 12.57 23.91 -17.94
N ALA A 324 11.93 23.18 -17.03
CA ALA A 324 10.63 23.61 -16.52
C ALA A 324 10.78 24.74 -15.48
N THR A 325 10.86 25.98 -15.97
CA THR A 325 10.87 27.19 -15.13
C THR A 325 9.55 27.32 -14.36
N GLY A 326 9.63 27.65 -13.08
CA GLY A 326 8.45 27.94 -12.27
C GLY A 326 7.68 29.13 -12.81
N ILE A 327 6.35 29.12 -12.62
CA ILE A 327 5.46 30.19 -13.06
C ILE A 327 4.90 30.93 -11.87
N TRP A 328 5.03 32.25 -11.92
CA TRP A 328 4.38 33.13 -10.98
C TRP A 328 2.95 33.45 -11.40
N LEU A 329 1.99 33.10 -10.56
CA LEU A 329 0.59 33.50 -10.70
C LEU A 329 0.31 34.66 -9.74
N PRO A 330 -0.15 35.82 -10.23
CA PRO A 330 -0.41 36.99 -9.40
C PRO A 330 -1.72 36.82 -8.63
N VAL A 331 -1.66 36.12 -7.50
CA VAL A 331 -2.78 35.93 -6.57
C VAL A 331 -2.57 36.89 -5.39
N LYS A 332 -3.39 37.95 -5.31
CA LYS A 332 -3.36 38.93 -4.21
C LYS A 332 -3.98 38.36 -2.94
N GLY A 333 -3.79 39.02 -1.80
CA GLY A 333 -4.19 38.52 -0.48
C GLY A 333 -5.64 38.05 -0.32
N ASP A 334 -6.60 38.64 -1.04
CA ASP A 334 -8.01 38.20 -1.02
C ASP A 334 -8.42 37.35 -2.23
N ASP A 335 -7.50 37.09 -3.17
CA ASP A 335 -7.77 36.33 -4.38
C ASP A 335 -7.95 34.83 -4.06
N VAL A 336 -8.87 34.21 -4.78
CA VAL A 336 -9.18 32.78 -4.68
C VAL A 336 -8.83 32.11 -5.99
N LEU A 337 -7.89 31.16 -5.94
CA LEU A 337 -7.57 30.31 -7.07
C LEU A 337 -8.68 29.26 -7.27
N LEU A 338 -9.52 29.45 -8.29
CA LEU A 338 -10.67 28.57 -8.57
C LEU A 338 -10.26 27.24 -9.19
N GLY A 339 -9.17 27.23 -9.96
CA GLY A 339 -8.69 26.03 -10.63
C GLY A 339 -7.48 26.27 -11.52
N LEU A 340 -6.83 25.17 -11.87
CA LEU A 340 -5.61 25.10 -12.66
C LEU A 340 -5.67 23.87 -13.57
N GLN A 341 -5.17 23.99 -14.80
CA GLN A 341 -5.04 22.90 -15.78
C GLN A 341 -3.73 23.04 -16.54
N VAL A 342 -3.03 21.92 -16.77
CA VAL A 342 -1.95 21.85 -17.75
C VAL A 342 -2.42 20.98 -18.91
N ASP A 343 -2.46 21.54 -20.11
CA ASP A 343 -2.84 20.78 -21.31
C ASP A 343 -1.66 19.96 -21.89
N ALA A 344 -1.96 19.09 -22.85
CA ALA A 344 -0.94 18.27 -23.53
C ALA A 344 0.09 19.10 -24.32
N LYS A 345 -0.23 20.35 -24.66
CA LYS A 345 0.67 21.30 -25.33
C LYS A 345 1.52 22.09 -24.33
N LYS A 346 1.51 21.70 -23.06
CA LYS A 346 2.21 22.40 -21.97
C LYS A 346 1.74 23.85 -21.84
N ARG A 347 0.44 24.10 -21.93
CA ARG A 347 -0.17 25.38 -21.54
C ARG A 347 -0.77 25.26 -20.15
N LEU A 348 -0.35 26.15 -19.25
CA LEU A 348 -0.94 26.30 -17.93
C LEU A 348 -2.11 27.28 -18.03
N SER A 349 -3.31 26.82 -17.71
CA SER A 349 -4.50 27.66 -17.53
C SER A 349 -4.80 27.81 -16.05
N ALA A 350 -4.98 29.04 -15.56
CA ALA A 350 -5.30 29.35 -14.18
C ALA A 350 -6.51 30.29 -14.12
N MET A 351 -7.51 29.98 -13.30
CA MET A 351 -8.65 30.89 -13.09
C MET A 351 -8.60 31.43 -11.66
N ILE A 352 -8.51 32.75 -11.53
CA ILE A 352 -8.39 33.45 -10.26
C ILE A 352 -9.63 34.35 -10.10
N ALA A 353 -10.15 34.43 -8.88
CA ALA A 353 -11.28 35.27 -8.52
C ALA A 353 -10.92 36.25 -7.39
N THR A 354 -11.15 37.53 -7.61
CA THR A 354 -10.97 38.61 -6.65
C THR A 354 -12.35 39.01 -6.10
N PRO A 355 -12.64 38.79 -4.82
CA PRO A 355 -13.87 39.25 -4.18
C PRO A 355 -14.05 40.76 -4.29
N SER A 356 -15.23 41.23 -4.67
CA SER A 356 -15.55 42.67 -4.65
C SER A 356 -15.64 43.25 -3.24
N LYS A 357 -15.96 42.42 -2.25
CA LYS A 357 -15.92 42.72 -0.81
C LYS A 357 -15.49 41.47 -0.03
N PRO A 358 -14.76 41.60 1.07
CA PRO A 358 -14.41 40.47 1.94
C PRO A 358 -15.63 40.07 2.79
N ASN A 359 -16.65 39.47 2.17
CA ASN A 359 -17.75 38.87 2.91
C ASN A 359 -17.44 37.38 3.16
N LYS A 360 -17.55 36.94 4.41
CA LYS A 360 -17.16 35.59 4.84
C LYS A 360 -18.27 34.55 4.66
N GLN A 361 -19.45 34.90 4.13
CA GLN A 361 -20.56 33.95 4.02
C GLN A 361 -21.35 34.14 2.71
N GLY A 362 -21.43 33.07 1.91
CA GLY A 362 -22.33 32.94 0.76
C GLY A 362 -21.73 33.33 -0.60
N PRO A 363 -22.53 33.21 -1.68
CA PRO A 363 -22.15 33.63 -3.02
C PRO A 363 -21.94 35.15 -3.08
N GLN A 364 -20.83 35.58 -3.67
CA GLN A 364 -20.52 36.99 -3.86
C GLN A 364 -20.03 37.27 -5.29
N LEU A 365 -20.20 38.51 -5.73
CA LEU A 365 -19.65 39.00 -6.99
C LEU A 365 -18.12 39.07 -6.87
N CYS A 366 -17.43 38.32 -7.71
CA CYS A 366 -15.98 38.35 -7.83
C CYS A 366 -15.60 38.78 -9.24
N GLU A 367 -14.60 39.65 -9.34
CA GLU A 367 -13.87 39.81 -10.58
C GLU A 367 -13.09 38.53 -10.83
N THR A 368 -13.19 37.96 -12.03
CA THR A 368 -12.49 36.73 -12.40
C THR A 368 -11.62 36.95 -13.61
N ALA A 369 -10.46 36.32 -13.58
CA ALA A 369 -9.50 36.35 -14.66
C ALA A 369 -9.02 34.93 -14.98
N LEU A 370 -9.04 34.58 -16.27
CA LEU A 370 -8.42 33.38 -16.80
C LEU A 370 -7.04 33.76 -17.34
N TYR A 371 -5.99 33.18 -16.80
CA TYR A 371 -4.61 33.31 -17.26
C TYR A 371 -4.22 32.07 -18.06
N GLU A 372 -3.54 32.27 -19.17
CA GLU A 372 -2.92 31.19 -19.93
C GLU A 372 -1.44 31.47 -20.14
N VAL A 373 -0.62 30.47 -19.83
CA VAL A 373 0.84 30.58 -19.93
C VAL A 373 1.37 29.43 -20.76
N ASP A 374 2.12 29.75 -21.80
CA ASP A 374 2.85 28.75 -22.57
C ASP A 374 4.14 28.38 -21.81
N LEU A 375 4.18 27.18 -21.24
CA LEU A 375 5.33 26.70 -20.46
C LEU A 375 6.62 26.62 -21.30
N SER A 376 6.51 26.63 -22.64
CA SER A 376 7.68 26.54 -23.53
C SER A 376 8.39 27.87 -23.75
N ARG A 377 7.77 29.01 -23.44
CA ARG A 377 8.27 30.35 -23.78
C ARG A 377 9.01 31.09 -22.66
N GLY A 378 9.23 30.44 -21.51
CA GLY A 378 9.93 31.04 -20.37
C GLY A 378 9.10 32.09 -19.63
N SER A 379 9.50 32.35 -18.37
CA SER A 379 8.74 33.14 -17.40
C SER A 379 8.62 34.62 -17.79
N THR A 380 7.42 35.02 -18.21
CA THR A 380 6.95 36.42 -18.14
C THR A 380 5.63 36.46 -17.39
N ALA A 381 5.37 37.54 -16.65
CA ALA A 381 4.13 37.70 -15.89
C ALA A 381 2.92 37.51 -16.83
N PRO A 382 2.04 36.53 -16.58
CA PRO A 382 1.02 36.17 -17.54
C PRO A 382 -0.05 37.26 -17.64
N LYS A 383 -0.43 37.63 -18.87
CA LYS A 383 -1.60 38.48 -19.12
C LYS A 383 -2.87 37.63 -19.05
N ALA A 384 -3.93 38.19 -18.51
CA ALA A 384 -5.23 37.52 -18.49
C ALA A 384 -5.73 37.36 -19.94
N ARG A 385 -6.05 36.12 -20.33
CA ARG A 385 -6.71 35.79 -21.61
C ARG A 385 -8.16 36.29 -21.62
N ALA A 386 -8.85 36.18 -20.49
CA ALA A 386 -10.22 36.62 -20.37
C ALA A 386 -10.52 37.16 -18.97
N ARG A 387 -11.46 38.10 -18.86
CA ARG A 387 -11.92 38.69 -17.60
C ARG A 387 -13.44 38.80 -17.54
N GLY A 388 -14.02 38.69 -16.37
CA GLY A 388 -15.47 38.89 -16.18
C GLY A 388 -15.85 38.96 -14.73
N VAL A 389 -17.05 39.45 -14.43
CA VAL A 389 -17.58 39.48 -13.07
C VAL A 389 -18.56 38.33 -12.92
N VAL A 390 -18.30 37.43 -11.98
CA VAL A 390 -19.09 36.22 -11.79
C VAL A 390 -19.49 36.08 -10.32
N THR A 391 -20.67 35.51 -10.08
CA THR A 391 -21.10 35.21 -8.71
C THR A 391 -20.59 33.83 -8.31
N ILE A 392 -19.71 33.78 -7.31
CA ILE A 392 -19.13 32.54 -6.79
C ILE A 392 -19.15 32.55 -5.26
N ASP A 393 -19.24 31.36 -4.66
CA ASP A 393 -19.06 31.17 -3.21
C ASP A 393 -17.61 30.71 -2.98
N PRO A 394 -16.69 31.61 -2.55
CA PRO A 394 -15.27 31.30 -2.48
C PRO A 394 -14.95 30.25 -1.41
N LEU A 395 -15.77 30.15 -0.36
CA LEU A 395 -15.60 29.11 0.67
C LEU A 395 -15.80 27.70 0.12
N ARG A 396 -16.61 27.55 -0.93
CA ARG A 396 -16.77 26.25 -1.64
C ARG A 396 -15.57 25.90 -2.52
N PHE A 397 -14.68 26.85 -2.77
CA PHE A 397 -13.42 26.64 -3.52
C PHE A 397 -12.19 26.65 -2.61
N ALA A 398 -12.32 27.10 -1.36
CA ALA A 398 -11.26 27.03 -0.35
C ALA A 398 -10.90 25.57 -0.04
N GLY A 399 -9.62 25.21 -0.18
CA GLY A 399 -9.12 23.86 0.09
C GLY A 399 -9.33 22.83 -1.02
N HIS A 400 -9.76 23.25 -2.21
CA HIS A 400 -9.98 22.35 -3.33
C HIS A 400 -8.66 21.96 -4.03
N PRO A 401 -8.34 20.66 -4.19
CA PRO A 401 -7.11 20.26 -4.88
C PRO A 401 -7.19 20.65 -6.36
N VAL A 402 -6.12 21.30 -6.81
CA VAL A 402 -5.87 21.75 -8.17
C VAL A 402 -6.03 20.62 -9.18
N GLY A 403 -6.88 20.81 -10.20
CA GLY A 403 -7.12 19.84 -11.27
C GLY A 403 -8.57 19.76 -11.78
N ASN A 404 -9.41 20.72 -11.41
CA ASN A 404 -10.83 20.74 -11.75
C ASN A 404 -11.21 21.74 -12.86
N LEU A 405 -10.21 22.44 -13.41
CA LEU A 405 -10.39 23.37 -14.52
C LEU A 405 -10.24 22.62 -15.85
N HIS A 406 -11.15 22.84 -16.78
CA HIS A 406 -11.03 22.37 -18.15
C HIS A 406 -11.32 23.53 -19.10
N VAL A 407 -10.36 23.87 -19.96
CA VAL A 407 -10.47 24.93 -20.95
C VAL A 407 -10.62 24.32 -22.34
N SER A 408 -11.82 24.45 -22.93
CA SER A 408 -12.13 24.02 -24.30
C SER A 408 -13.46 24.62 -24.74
N PRO A 409 -13.50 25.35 -25.88
CA PRO A 409 -13.95 26.76 -26.05
C PRO A 409 -14.62 27.49 -24.86
N GLN A 410 -15.28 26.78 -23.96
CA GLN A 410 -15.75 27.20 -22.65
C GLN A 410 -14.74 26.82 -21.56
N VAL A 411 -14.82 27.50 -20.42
CA VAL A 411 -14.09 27.14 -19.21
C VAL A 411 -15.06 26.39 -18.31
N SER A 412 -14.69 25.21 -17.83
CA SER A 412 -15.52 24.50 -16.86
C SER A 412 -14.74 24.18 -15.60
N ILE A 413 -15.37 24.45 -14.45
CA ILE A 413 -14.84 24.13 -13.12
C ILE A 413 -15.74 23.07 -12.48
N VAL A 414 -15.16 21.91 -12.16
CA VAL A 414 -15.87 20.80 -11.49
C VAL A 414 -15.62 20.83 -9.99
N ARG A 415 -16.64 20.91 -9.16
CA ARG A 415 -16.50 20.88 -7.69
C ARG A 415 -16.41 19.45 -7.15
N ASN A 416 -16.06 19.29 -5.87
CA ASN A 416 -15.93 17.99 -5.19
C ASN A 416 -17.29 17.30 -5.06
N ASP A 417 -18.36 18.09 -4.96
CA ASP A 417 -19.75 17.62 -5.01
C ASP A 417 -20.19 17.18 -6.43
N GLY A 418 -19.32 17.28 -7.43
CA GLY A 418 -19.60 16.94 -8.82
C GLY A 418 -20.32 18.03 -9.61
N THR A 419 -20.70 19.15 -9.00
CA THR A 419 -21.33 20.26 -9.71
C THR A 419 -20.34 20.91 -10.67
N ARG A 420 -20.78 21.19 -11.91
CA ARG A 420 -19.96 21.81 -12.94
C ARG A 420 -20.44 23.23 -13.18
N ASN A 421 -19.52 24.18 -13.09
CA ASN A 421 -19.76 25.58 -13.43
C ASN A 421 -19.12 25.83 -14.79
N ILE A 422 -19.93 26.19 -15.78
CA ILE A 422 -19.46 26.48 -17.15
C ILE A 422 -19.46 27.99 -17.36
N PHE A 423 -18.33 28.50 -17.85
CA PHE A 423 -18.14 29.89 -18.23
C PHE A 423 -17.87 29.96 -19.73
N GLU A 424 -18.51 30.89 -20.41
CA GLU A 424 -18.30 31.16 -21.83
C GLU A 424 -17.27 32.28 -21.98
N ILE A 425 -16.28 32.08 -22.84
CA ILE A 425 -15.35 33.13 -23.23
C ILE A 425 -15.90 33.75 -24.52
N THR A 426 -16.23 35.04 -24.49
CA THR A 426 -16.63 35.76 -25.71
C THR A 426 -15.41 36.06 -26.58
N ASP A 427 -15.64 36.41 -27.85
CA ASP A 427 -14.57 36.83 -28.78
C ASP A 427 -13.82 38.08 -28.28
N GLU A 428 -14.46 38.91 -27.45
CA GLU A 428 -13.85 40.08 -26.79
C GLU A 428 -13.00 39.71 -25.55
N GLY A 429 -12.88 38.43 -25.21
CA GLY A 429 -12.19 37.98 -24.00
C GLY A 429 -12.97 38.26 -22.72
N ARG A 430 -14.31 38.34 -22.78
CA ARG A 430 -15.15 38.43 -21.57
C ARG A 430 -15.56 37.04 -21.09
N LEU A 431 -15.50 36.83 -19.77
CA LEU A 431 -16.02 35.62 -19.12
C LEU A 431 -17.48 35.84 -18.71
N ASN A 432 -18.40 35.06 -19.29
CA ASN A 432 -19.82 35.03 -18.93
C ASN A 432 -20.14 33.74 -18.17
N GLY A 433 -20.95 33.80 -17.11
CA GLY A 433 -21.37 32.64 -16.32
C GLY A 433 -21.30 32.85 -14.79
N PRO A 434 -21.31 31.79 -13.96
CA PRO A 434 -21.38 30.39 -14.36
C PRO A 434 -22.80 29.93 -14.71
N ARG A 435 -22.95 29.18 -15.81
CA ARG A 435 -24.10 28.29 -15.97
C ARG A 435 -23.85 27.06 -15.11
N ARG A 436 -24.70 26.85 -14.10
CA ARG A 436 -24.63 25.67 -13.24
C ARG A 436 -25.20 24.47 -14.00
N VAL A 437 -24.40 23.41 -14.06
CA VAL A 437 -24.81 22.11 -14.60
C VAL A 437 -24.71 21.09 -13.47
N ASP A 438 -25.87 20.59 -13.06
CA ASP A 438 -25.94 19.57 -12.04
C ASP A 438 -25.69 18.20 -12.67
N HIS A 439 -24.51 17.64 -12.41
CA HIS A 439 -24.20 16.28 -12.79
C HIS A 439 -24.44 15.35 -11.61
N ARG A 440 -24.98 14.16 -11.89
CA ARG A 440 -24.95 13.04 -10.95
C ARG A 440 -23.80 12.12 -11.33
N VAL A 441 -22.82 12.00 -10.45
CA VAL A 441 -21.76 10.99 -10.59
C VAL A 441 -22.38 9.61 -10.37
N LEU A 442 -22.30 8.76 -11.38
CA LEU A 442 -22.81 7.39 -11.30
C LEU A 442 -21.72 6.39 -10.88
N LEU A 443 -20.50 6.60 -11.40
CA LEU A 443 -19.38 5.70 -11.21
C LEU A 443 -18.07 6.50 -11.27
N THR A 444 -17.16 6.26 -10.35
CA THR A 444 -15.80 6.82 -10.38
C THR A 444 -14.80 5.75 -9.96
N ASN A 445 -13.67 5.67 -10.64
CA ASN A 445 -12.49 4.95 -10.17
C ASN A 445 -11.21 5.76 -10.45
N GLU A 446 -10.03 5.14 -10.35
CA GLU A 446 -8.75 5.83 -10.59
C GLU A 446 -8.50 6.22 -12.06
N THR A 447 -9.27 5.68 -13.00
CA THR A 447 -9.04 5.83 -14.45
C THR A 447 -10.14 6.60 -15.17
N TYR A 448 -11.39 6.56 -14.69
CA TYR A 448 -12.54 7.21 -15.33
C TYR A 448 -13.66 7.61 -14.36
N ARG A 449 -14.48 8.56 -14.79
CA ARG A 449 -15.74 8.98 -14.16
C ARG A 449 -16.87 8.91 -15.18
N VAL A 450 -17.97 8.26 -14.82
CA VAL A 450 -19.23 8.28 -15.58
C VAL A 450 -20.22 9.17 -14.84
N GLN A 451 -20.78 10.15 -15.55
CA GLN A 451 -21.74 11.10 -14.99
C GLN A 451 -22.93 11.31 -15.92
N ILE A 452 -24.09 11.62 -15.34
CA ILE A 452 -25.27 12.08 -16.07
C ILE A 452 -25.43 13.57 -15.85
N GLU A 453 -25.48 14.33 -16.95
CA GLU A 453 -25.96 15.71 -16.95
C GLU A 453 -27.48 15.75 -16.80
N ARG A 454 -27.97 16.42 -15.76
CA ARG A 454 -29.40 16.72 -15.60
C ARG A 454 -29.73 18.02 -16.33
N SER A 455 -30.16 17.92 -17.58
CA SER A 455 -30.67 19.04 -18.37
C SER A 455 -31.98 18.64 -19.07
N ALA A 456 -32.56 19.55 -19.87
CA ALA A 456 -33.76 19.23 -20.66
C ALA A 456 -33.51 18.10 -21.69
N ARG A 457 -32.25 17.82 -22.01
CA ARG A 457 -31.80 16.68 -22.82
C ARG A 457 -30.66 15.97 -22.08
N PRO A 458 -30.97 14.96 -21.24
CA PRO A 458 -29.97 14.38 -20.36
C PRO A 458 -28.89 13.66 -21.18
N LYS A 459 -27.65 13.84 -20.75
CA LYS A 459 -26.46 13.39 -21.49
C LYS A 459 -25.58 12.56 -20.58
N ILE A 460 -25.10 11.42 -21.08
CA ILE A 460 -24.11 10.59 -20.38
C ILE A 460 -22.72 11.01 -20.84
N GLU A 461 -21.88 11.42 -19.89
CA GLU A 461 -20.48 11.76 -20.14
C GLU A 461 -19.56 10.77 -19.43
N VAL A 462 -18.54 10.30 -20.15
CA VAL A 462 -17.42 9.56 -19.58
C VAL A 462 -16.19 10.43 -19.64
N ILE A 463 -15.58 10.64 -18.49
CA ILE A 463 -14.42 11.52 -18.30
C ILE A 463 -13.23 10.66 -17.90
N SER A 464 -12.12 10.73 -18.64
CA SER A 464 -10.85 10.16 -18.20
C SER A 464 -10.32 10.87 -16.97
N ILE A 465 -9.76 10.10 -16.02
CA ILE A 465 -9.09 10.62 -14.82
C ILE A 465 -7.56 10.45 -14.92
N ASN A 466 -7.02 9.67 -15.88
CA ASN A 466 -5.60 9.30 -15.94
C ASN A 466 -4.90 9.62 -17.30
N ARG A 467 -3.55 9.60 -17.27
CA ARG A 467 -2.50 10.17 -18.16
C ARG A 467 -2.69 10.08 -19.67
N ASP A 468 -3.50 9.16 -20.17
CA ASP A 468 -3.76 9.06 -21.59
C ASP A 468 -5.07 9.81 -21.88
N ASN A 469 -4.97 11.07 -22.29
CA ASN A 469 -6.07 11.90 -22.83
C ASN A 469 -6.85 11.23 -24.01
N LEU A 470 -6.57 9.97 -24.34
CA LEU A 470 -7.23 9.13 -25.34
C LEU A 470 -8.68 8.77 -24.99
N MET A 471 -9.07 8.90 -23.72
CA MET A 471 -10.45 8.66 -23.24
C MET A 471 -11.22 10.00 -23.17
N MET A 472 -11.45 10.57 -24.35
CA MET A 472 -12.13 11.86 -24.61
C MET A 472 -13.38 12.14 -23.75
N HIS A 473 -13.61 13.42 -23.46
CA HIS A 473 -14.85 14.03 -22.92
C HIS A 473 -16.06 13.98 -23.88
N ALA A 474 -16.17 12.95 -24.71
CA ALA A 474 -17.26 12.89 -25.66
C ALA A 474 -18.57 12.54 -24.92
N PRO A 475 -19.68 13.26 -25.18
CA PRO A 475 -21.01 12.68 -24.97
C PRO A 475 -21.01 11.27 -25.55
N LEU A 476 -21.37 10.27 -24.75
CA LEU A 476 -21.63 8.98 -25.37
C LEU A 476 -22.89 9.09 -26.22
N ILE A 477 -23.99 9.62 -25.67
CA ILE A 477 -25.31 9.70 -26.34
C ILE A 477 -26.14 10.87 -25.77
N ASN A 478 -26.96 11.53 -26.63
CA ASN A 478 -28.12 12.33 -26.20
C ASN A 478 -29.28 11.38 -25.91
N ALA A 479 -29.62 11.15 -24.65
CA ALA A 479 -30.66 10.19 -24.30
C ALA A 479 -32.04 10.87 -24.38
N ASP A 480 -32.72 10.73 -25.52
CA ASP A 480 -34.07 11.30 -25.73
C ASP A 480 -35.17 10.56 -24.94
N ARG A 481 -34.84 9.44 -24.29
CA ARG A 481 -35.81 8.60 -23.60
C ARG A 481 -35.16 7.94 -22.38
N HIS A 482 -35.73 8.17 -21.19
CA HIS A 482 -35.63 7.34 -19.96
C HIS A 482 -34.64 7.67 -18.83
N LEU A 483 -33.88 8.76 -18.85
CA LEU A 483 -33.05 9.14 -17.67
C LEU A 483 -33.82 9.85 -16.53
N THR A 484 -35.09 9.50 -16.30
CA THR A 484 -35.88 10.03 -15.19
C THR A 484 -35.67 9.28 -13.87
N LYS A 485 -35.10 8.07 -13.91
CA LYS A 485 -34.82 7.23 -12.73
C LYS A 485 -33.31 7.07 -12.49
N ALA A 486 -32.93 6.80 -11.24
CA ALA A 486 -31.57 6.45 -10.88
C ALA A 486 -31.21 5.06 -11.44
N PRO A 487 -30.09 4.87 -12.15
CA PRO A 487 -29.64 3.53 -12.45
C PRO A 487 -29.21 2.83 -11.15
N ARG A 488 -29.63 1.58 -10.98
CA ARG A 488 -29.23 0.69 -9.89
C ARG A 488 -27.86 0.07 -10.15
N HIS A 489 -27.60 -0.39 -11.37
CA HIS A 489 -26.31 -0.96 -11.76
C HIS A 489 -25.69 -0.20 -12.95
N VAL A 490 -24.37 -0.05 -12.95
CA VAL A 490 -23.62 0.58 -14.07
C VAL A 490 -22.36 -0.23 -14.34
N LEU A 491 -22.19 -0.66 -15.59
CA LEU A 491 -21.02 -1.38 -16.09
C LEU A 491 -20.34 -0.54 -17.17
N TYR A 492 -19.00 -0.53 -17.22
CA TYR A 492 -18.25 0.19 -18.24
C TYR A 492 -17.14 -0.69 -18.83
N ALA A 493 -17.11 -0.77 -20.17
CA ALA A 493 -16.09 -1.46 -20.94
C ALA A 493 -15.09 -0.42 -21.51
N PRO A 494 -13.87 -0.28 -20.93
CA PRO A 494 -12.95 0.80 -21.29
C PRO A 494 -12.48 0.76 -22.74
N HIS A 495 -12.27 -0.45 -23.29
CA HIS A 495 -11.72 -0.63 -24.64
C HIS A 495 -12.69 -0.23 -25.75
N THR A 496 -13.99 -0.37 -25.50
CA THR A 496 -15.04 -0.10 -26.49
C THR A 496 -15.85 1.14 -26.17
N LYS A 497 -15.58 1.78 -25.03
CA LYS A 497 -16.30 2.96 -24.52
C LYS A 497 -17.82 2.70 -24.43
N VAL A 498 -18.18 1.46 -24.07
CA VAL A 498 -19.57 1.04 -23.88
C VAL A 498 -19.91 1.12 -22.38
N VAL A 499 -21.06 1.71 -22.06
CA VAL A 499 -21.65 1.75 -20.72
C VAL A 499 -22.96 0.97 -20.76
N ALA A 500 -23.16 0.02 -19.86
CA ALA A 500 -24.46 -0.61 -19.65
C ALA A 500 -25.04 -0.15 -18.31
N MET A 501 -26.29 0.27 -18.29
CA MET A 501 -26.99 0.73 -17.08
C MET A 501 -28.26 -0.07 -16.88
N SER A 502 -28.49 -0.56 -15.66
CA SER A 502 -29.77 -1.15 -15.28
C SER A 502 -30.49 -0.26 -14.28
N PHE A 503 -31.79 -0.01 -14.50
CA PHE A 503 -32.62 0.85 -13.65
C PHE A 503 -33.49 0.07 -12.67
N ASP A 504 -33.80 -1.19 -12.98
CA ASP A 504 -34.56 -2.12 -12.13
C ASP A 504 -33.65 -3.17 -11.45
N GLY A 505 -32.42 -3.34 -11.94
CA GLY A 505 -31.46 -4.36 -11.51
C GLY A 505 -31.50 -5.64 -12.36
N GLN A 506 -32.37 -5.70 -13.37
CA GLN A 506 -32.57 -6.87 -14.24
C GLN A 506 -32.27 -6.52 -15.70
N ASP A 507 -32.85 -5.43 -16.21
CA ASP A 507 -32.70 -5.01 -17.59
C ASP A 507 -31.55 -4.01 -17.73
N TYR A 508 -30.64 -4.25 -18.67
CA TYR A 508 -29.50 -3.36 -18.93
C TYR A 508 -29.64 -2.62 -20.25
N GLU A 509 -29.77 -1.30 -20.21
CA GLU A 509 -29.63 -0.44 -21.38
C GLU A 509 -28.15 -0.22 -21.72
N VAL A 510 -27.74 -0.49 -22.96
CA VAL A 510 -26.34 -0.43 -23.41
C VAL A 510 -26.12 0.79 -24.32
N TYR A 511 -25.19 1.65 -23.92
CA TYR A 511 -24.81 2.92 -24.57
C TYR A 511 -23.36 2.85 -25.05
N GLY A 512 -23.02 3.38 -26.23
CA GLY A 512 -21.65 3.38 -26.75
C GLY A 512 -21.43 4.34 -27.92
N LEU A 513 -20.19 4.43 -28.43
CA LEU A 513 -19.85 5.24 -29.61
C LEU A 513 -20.46 4.62 -30.90
N GLY A 514 -21.76 4.85 -31.12
CA GLY A 514 -22.52 4.31 -32.25
C GLY A 514 -24.01 4.57 -32.08
N LYS A 515 -24.84 4.11 -33.03
CA LYS A 515 -26.32 4.20 -32.89
C LYS A 515 -26.75 3.51 -31.59
N PRO A 516 -27.70 4.07 -30.83
CA PRO A 516 -28.22 3.43 -29.62
C PRO A 516 -28.78 2.05 -29.98
N PHE A 517 -28.33 1.03 -29.26
CA PHE A 517 -28.94 -0.29 -29.30
C PHE A 517 -29.55 -0.55 -27.93
N ASN A 518 -30.82 -0.18 -27.78
CA ASN A 518 -31.58 -0.60 -26.60
C ASN A 518 -31.78 -2.11 -26.71
N GLN A 519 -31.15 -2.86 -25.81
CA GLN A 519 -31.34 -4.30 -25.71
C GLN A 519 -31.71 -4.66 -24.30
N THR A 520 -32.80 -5.39 -24.16
CA THR A 520 -33.21 -6.00 -22.90
C THR A 520 -32.46 -7.33 -22.78
N ILE A 521 -31.72 -7.51 -21.69
CA ILE A 521 -31.12 -8.82 -21.39
C ILE A 521 -32.22 -9.67 -20.76
N PRO A 522 -32.48 -10.90 -21.23
CA PRO A 522 -33.55 -11.74 -20.69
C PRO A 522 -33.44 -11.95 -19.18
N ASP A 523 -34.60 -12.02 -18.51
CA ASP A 523 -34.72 -12.31 -17.08
C ASP A 523 -33.87 -13.53 -16.67
N GLY A 524 -33.21 -13.41 -15.51
CA GLY A 524 -32.37 -14.46 -14.92
C GLY A 524 -30.90 -14.45 -15.33
N LEU A 525 -30.49 -13.57 -16.24
CA LEU A 525 -29.10 -13.41 -16.66
C LEU A 525 -28.42 -12.19 -16.00
N THR A 526 -27.33 -12.42 -15.26
CA THR A 526 -26.51 -11.35 -14.69
C THR A 526 -25.30 -11.09 -15.58
N LEU A 527 -25.19 -9.90 -16.17
CA LEU A 527 -24.05 -9.56 -17.03
C LEU A 527 -22.77 -9.43 -16.20
N LEU A 528 -21.75 -10.23 -16.53
CA LEU A 528 -20.45 -10.23 -15.84
C LEU A 528 -19.41 -9.41 -16.59
N TYR A 529 -19.46 -9.41 -17.92
CA TYR A 529 -18.47 -8.77 -18.77
C TYR A 529 -19.04 -8.37 -20.12
N LEU A 530 -18.60 -7.21 -20.63
CA LEU A 530 -18.89 -6.71 -21.98
C LEU A 530 -17.59 -6.62 -22.75
N ASP A 531 -17.47 -7.42 -23.80
CA ASP A 531 -16.27 -7.39 -24.64
C ASP A 531 -16.37 -6.24 -25.66
N ASN A 532 -17.52 -6.17 -26.35
CA ASN A 532 -17.83 -5.14 -27.33
C ASN A 532 -19.35 -5.01 -27.52
N ALA A 533 -19.80 -4.13 -28.44
CA ALA A 533 -21.22 -3.91 -28.72
C ALA A 533 -21.97 -5.15 -29.26
N SER A 534 -21.26 -6.19 -29.70
CA SER A 534 -21.83 -7.42 -30.24
C SER A 534 -21.60 -8.65 -29.36
N GLN A 535 -20.90 -8.56 -28.24
CA GLN A 535 -20.63 -9.71 -27.37
C GLN A 535 -20.56 -9.37 -25.88
N ALA A 536 -21.20 -10.22 -25.07
CA ALA A 536 -21.14 -10.15 -23.62
C ALA A 536 -21.06 -11.55 -22.99
N LEU A 537 -20.71 -11.57 -21.71
CA LEU A 537 -20.66 -12.74 -20.86
C LEU A 537 -21.67 -12.54 -19.74
N ALA A 538 -22.61 -13.47 -19.58
CA ALA A 538 -23.65 -13.41 -18.55
C ALA A 538 -23.67 -14.70 -17.73
N TRP A 539 -24.04 -14.60 -16.47
CA TRP A 539 -24.28 -15.72 -15.57
C TRP A 539 -25.78 -16.03 -15.55
N ASN A 540 -26.15 -17.28 -15.83
CA ASN A 540 -27.50 -17.79 -15.67
C ASN A 540 -27.62 -18.45 -14.29
N ALA A 541 -28.30 -17.77 -13.37
CA ALA A 541 -28.43 -18.25 -11.99
C ALA A 541 -29.28 -19.52 -11.88
N GLU A 542 -30.30 -19.66 -12.72
CA GLU A 542 -31.21 -20.82 -12.73
C GLU A 542 -30.47 -22.11 -13.12
N HIS A 543 -29.55 -21.99 -14.08
CA HIS A 543 -28.83 -23.14 -14.64
C HIS A 543 -27.39 -23.28 -14.11
N ALA A 544 -26.97 -22.36 -13.22
CA ALA A 544 -25.61 -22.26 -12.70
C ALA A 544 -24.53 -22.31 -13.81
N GLU A 545 -24.79 -21.66 -14.94
CA GLU A 545 -23.93 -21.69 -16.11
C GLU A 545 -23.56 -20.29 -16.60
N LEU A 546 -22.45 -20.23 -17.34
CA LEU A 546 -21.90 -19.00 -17.84
C LEU A 546 -22.10 -18.95 -19.36
N ILE A 547 -22.87 -17.96 -19.81
CA ILE A 547 -23.37 -17.87 -21.18
C ILE A 547 -22.66 -16.74 -21.91
N ARG A 548 -22.11 -17.04 -23.09
CA ARG A 548 -21.66 -16.01 -24.03
C ARG A 548 -22.85 -15.53 -24.86
N LEU A 549 -23.23 -14.28 -24.67
CA LEU A 549 -24.25 -13.60 -25.46
C LEU A 549 -23.60 -12.99 -26.70
N SER A 550 -24.18 -13.24 -27.86
CA SER A 550 -23.82 -12.57 -29.12
C SER A 550 -25.00 -11.75 -29.61
N PHE A 551 -24.78 -10.46 -29.85
CA PHE A 551 -25.76 -9.53 -30.34
C PHE A 551 -25.53 -9.29 -31.83
N HIS A 552 -26.56 -9.52 -32.65
CA HIS A 552 -26.54 -9.21 -34.07
C HIS A 552 -27.75 -8.33 -34.41
N GLN A 553 -27.49 -7.12 -34.91
CA GLN A 553 -28.54 -6.13 -35.24
C GLN A 553 -29.54 -5.86 -34.10
N GLY A 554 -29.06 -5.82 -32.86
CA GLY A 554 -29.93 -5.53 -31.71
C GLY A 554 -30.78 -6.70 -31.22
N LYS A 555 -30.55 -7.93 -31.68
CA LYS A 555 -31.18 -9.14 -31.14
C LYS A 555 -30.11 -10.12 -30.63
N ILE A 556 -30.39 -10.76 -29.50
CA ILE A 556 -29.61 -11.91 -29.01
C ILE A 556 -29.84 -13.05 -29.99
N ARG A 557 -28.78 -13.52 -30.66
CA ARG A 557 -28.86 -14.78 -31.39
C ARG A 557 -28.84 -15.93 -30.38
N GLN A 558 -29.85 -16.78 -30.42
CA GLN A 558 -30.05 -17.94 -29.54
C GLN A 558 -28.98 -19.04 -29.65
N ASN A 559 -27.86 -18.77 -30.33
CA ASN A 559 -26.65 -19.58 -30.26
C ASN A 559 -25.82 -19.16 -29.04
N ALA A 560 -26.44 -19.24 -27.85
CA ALA A 560 -25.70 -19.33 -26.61
C ALA A 560 -24.79 -20.55 -26.73
N VAL A 561 -23.49 -20.34 -26.92
CA VAL A 561 -22.54 -21.45 -26.93
C VAL A 561 -22.53 -22.02 -25.51
N LYS A 562 -23.27 -23.12 -25.30
CA LYS A 562 -23.16 -23.94 -24.09
C LYS A 562 -21.78 -24.59 -24.09
N GLN A 563 -20.87 -24.05 -23.28
CA GLN A 563 -19.65 -24.77 -22.93
C GLN A 563 -19.58 -24.82 -21.40
N TYR A 564 -19.92 -25.97 -20.82
CA TYR A 564 -19.03 -26.83 -20.02
C TYR A 564 -19.77 -28.10 -19.55
N HIS A 565 -19.16 -29.27 -19.78
CA HIS A 565 -19.63 -30.56 -19.27
C HIS A 565 -18.62 -31.11 -18.24
N GLY A 566 -19.08 -31.25 -16.99
CA GLY A 566 -18.68 -32.30 -16.04
C GLY A 566 -17.32 -32.23 -15.32
N PRO A 567 -17.17 -32.95 -14.19
CA PRO A 567 -16.23 -32.60 -13.10
C PRO A 567 -14.85 -33.30 -13.13
N ARG A 568 -14.43 -33.90 -14.25
CA ARG A 568 -13.10 -34.55 -14.33
C ARG A 568 -12.51 -34.47 -15.74
N THR A 569 -11.89 -33.34 -16.09
CA THR A 569 -10.96 -33.29 -17.22
C THR A 569 -9.87 -32.24 -17.00
N GLN A 570 -8.62 -32.66 -17.17
CA GLN A 570 -7.43 -31.83 -17.19
C GLN A 570 -7.52 -30.74 -18.27
N VAL A 571 -7.10 -29.53 -17.90
CA VAL A 571 -6.69 -28.37 -18.72
C VAL A 571 -7.23 -28.34 -20.17
N PRO A 572 -8.13 -27.40 -20.54
CA PRO A 572 -8.56 -27.27 -21.92
C PRO A 572 -7.42 -26.75 -22.81
N ARG A 573 -7.19 -27.49 -23.91
CA ARG A 573 -6.42 -27.05 -25.08
C ARG A 573 -6.98 -25.74 -25.65
N HIS A 574 -6.07 -24.93 -26.17
CA HIS A 574 -6.27 -23.63 -26.80
C HIS A 574 -7.60 -23.45 -27.55
N CYS A 575 -8.39 -22.47 -27.13
CA CYS A 575 -9.35 -21.81 -28.01
C CYS A 575 -8.62 -20.67 -28.72
N ALA A 576 -8.30 -20.87 -30.00
CA ALA A 576 -7.63 -19.86 -30.81
C ALA A 576 -8.63 -18.74 -31.16
N MET A 577 -8.15 -17.50 -31.01
CA MET A 577 -8.77 -16.21 -31.37
C MET A 577 -9.69 -15.56 -30.32
N THR A 578 -9.34 -14.32 -29.97
CA THR A 578 -9.89 -13.43 -28.92
C THR A 578 -9.43 -13.75 -27.49
N GLY A 579 -8.25 -13.21 -27.13
CA GLY A 579 -7.45 -13.59 -25.96
C GLY A 579 -7.97 -13.11 -24.59
N VAL A 580 -9.10 -13.65 -24.14
CA VAL A 580 -9.48 -13.69 -22.72
C VAL A 580 -9.83 -15.15 -22.39
N THR A 581 -9.03 -15.80 -21.55
CA THR A 581 -9.36 -17.13 -21.02
C THR A 581 -9.95 -16.94 -19.62
N ILE A 582 -11.03 -17.63 -19.27
CA ILE A 582 -11.59 -17.63 -17.92
C ILE A 582 -11.51 -19.07 -17.41
N ALA A 583 -10.92 -19.28 -16.23
CA ALA A 583 -10.96 -20.57 -15.56
C ALA A 583 -11.98 -20.55 -14.42
N LEU A 584 -12.74 -21.64 -14.34
CA LEU A 584 -13.63 -21.95 -13.24
C LEU A 584 -12.95 -23.02 -12.38
N GLN A 585 -12.72 -22.73 -11.11
CA GLN A 585 -12.28 -23.73 -10.14
C GLN A 585 -13.52 -24.20 -9.38
N THR A 586 -13.79 -25.50 -9.40
CA THR A 586 -14.94 -26.12 -8.71
C THR A 586 -14.53 -26.68 -7.36
N ASP A 587 -15.49 -26.73 -6.42
CA ASP A 587 -15.36 -27.43 -5.15
C ASP A 587 -15.33 -28.96 -5.35
N GLU A 588 -15.17 -29.69 -4.25
CA GLU A 588 -15.14 -31.16 -4.21
C GLU A 588 -16.44 -31.83 -4.71
N ASN A 589 -17.54 -31.08 -4.81
CA ASN A 589 -18.84 -31.53 -5.32
C ASN A 589 -19.09 -31.10 -6.77
N GLY A 590 -18.11 -30.46 -7.43
CA GLY A 590 -18.20 -30.00 -8.82
C GLY A 590 -18.94 -28.66 -8.99
N ARG A 591 -19.17 -27.90 -7.92
CA ARG A 591 -19.80 -26.57 -7.99
C ARG A 591 -18.74 -25.48 -8.20
N PRO A 592 -18.94 -24.53 -9.11
CA PRO A 592 -17.95 -23.48 -9.37
C PRO A 592 -17.79 -22.55 -8.15
N GLU A 593 -16.56 -22.44 -7.63
CA GLU A 593 -16.23 -21.66 -6.43
C GLU A 593 -15.54 -20.32 -6.79
N TYR A 594 -14.77 -20.27 -7.88
CA TYR A 594 -14.00 -19.09 -8.31
C TYR A 594 -14.10 -18.83 -9.82
N VAL A 595 -14.10 -17.55 -10.20
CA VAL A 595 -13.87 -17.09 -11.58
C VAL A 595 -12.50 -16.42 -11.66
N VAL A 596 -11.60 -16.94 -12.49
CA VAL A 596 -10.25 -16.39 -12.67
C VAL A 596 -10.08 -15.93 -14.13
N PRO A 597 -9.94 -14.62 -14.40
CA PRO A 597 -9.54 -14.16 -15.74
C PRO A 597 -8.06 -14.50 -15.97
N ILE A 598 -7.81 -15.49 -16.82
CA ILE A 598 -6.50 -15.90 -17.28
C ILE A 598 -6.13 -15.06 -18.51
N HIS A 599 -5.30 -14.06 -18.24
CA HIS A 599 -4.47 -13.27 -19.17
C HIS A 599 -5.09 -12.08 -19.91
N ALA A 600 -4.74 -10.88 -19.43
CA ALA A 600 -4.54 -9.68 -20.25
C ALA A 600 -3.09 -9.63 -20.79
N LYS A 601 -2.85 -8.91 -21.89
CA LYS A 601 -1.53 -8.71 -22.51
C LYS A 601 -0.45 -8.32 -21.48
N LYS A 602 0.81 -8.73 -21.74
CA LYS A 602 2.06 -8.42 -21.02
C LYS A 602 1.99 -7.01 -20.38
N GLY A 603 1.66 -6.95 -19.09
CA GLY A 603 1.59 -5.70 -18.32
C GLY A 603 0.55 -5.71 -17.19
N TRP A 604 -0.53 -6.49 -17.31
CA TRP A 604 -1.62 -6.52 -16.34
C TRP A 604 -1.84 -7.96 -15.85
N ARG A 605 -1.15 -8.37 -14.78
CA ARG A 605 -1.23 -9.75 -14.21
C ARG A 605 -1.90 -9.84 -12.84
N ASN A 606 -2.49 -8.76 -12.33
CA ASN A 606 -3.07 -8.74 -10.99
C ASN A 606 -4.58 -8.49 -11.03
N VAL A 607 -5.35 -9.55 -11.20
CA VAL A 607 -6.75 -9.56 -10.76
C VAL A 607 -6.88 -10.68 -9.72
N THR A 608 -7.27 -10.32 -8.51
CA THR A 608 -7.54 -11.27 -7.43
C THR A 608 -8.71 -12.17 -7.83
N PRO A 609 -8.65 -13.51 -7.65
CA PRO A 609 -9.79 -14.38 -7.85
C PRO A 609 -10.99 -13.87 -7.05
N LEU A 610 -12.14 -13.68 -7.70
CA LEU A 610 -13.39 -13.43 -6.99
C LEU A 610 -14.03 -14.78 -6.67
N LYS A 611 -14.34 -15.00 -5.38
CA LYS A 611 -15.29 -16.06 -5.00
C LYS A 611 -16.63 -15.72 -5.65
N ILE A 612 -17.27 -16.69 -6.28
CA ILE A 612 -18.57 -16.48 -6.93
C ILE A 612 -19.60 -15.98 -5.92
N ASN A 613 -19.59 -16.54 -4.72
CA ASN A 613 -20.47 -16.08 -3.64
C ASN A 613 -20.14 -14.65 -3.19
N ASP A 614 -18.88 -14.21 -3.21
CA ASP A 614 -18.52 -12.81 -2.89
C ASP A 614 -18.89 -11.85 -4.03
N ALA A 615 -18.86 -12.30 -5.29
CA ALA A 615 -19.35 -11.52 -6.43
C ALA A 615 -20.87 -11.37 -6.40
N ILE A 616 -21.58 -12.45 -6.05
CA ILE A 616 -23.04 -12.48 -5.84
C ILE A 616 -23.43 -11.67 -4.59
N GLU A 617 -22.72 -11.84 -3.48
CA GLU A 617 -22.89 -11.05 -2.25
C GLU A 617 -22.58 -9.58 -2.48
N ARG A 618 -21.53 -9.20 -3.25
CA ARG A 618 -21.26 -7.81 -3.62
C ARG A 618 -22.32 -7.23 -4.55
N ALA A 619 -22.88 -8.02 -5.45
CA ALA A 619 -24.05 -7.63 -6.23
C ALA A 619 -25.30 -7.47 -5.33
N ARG A 620 -25.39 -8.21 -4.23
CA ARG A 620 -26.46 -8.11 -3.21
C ARG A 620 -26.22 -7.06 -2.10
N THR A 621 -24.98 -6.70 -1.76
CA THR A 621 -24.66 -5.77 -0.66
C THR A 621 -24.69 -4.31 -1.09
N VAL A 622 -24.79 -4.04 -2.39
CA VAL A 622 -25.26 -2.74 -2.91
C VAL A 622 -26.76 -2.52 -2.60
N TRP A 623 -27.45 -3.52 -2.04
CA TRP A 623 -28.91 -3.60 -1.99
C TRP A 623 -29.54 -3.53 -0.58
N LEU A 624 -28.76 -3.28 0.49
CA LEU A 624 -29.32 -3.22 1.86
C LEU A 624 -29.05 -1.93 2.66
N ASP A 625 -28.41 -0.92 2.08
CA ASP A 625 -28.33 0.44 2.68
C ASP A 625 -28.86 1.52 1.72
N SER A 626 -30.09 1.31 1.21
CA SER A 626 -30.92 2.37 0.60
C SER A 626 -32.40 2.07 0.69
#